data_AF-D7GD19-F1
#
_entry.id   AF-D7GD19-F1
#
_cell.length_a   1.000
_cell.length_b   1.000
_cell.length_c   1.000
_cell.angle_alpha   90.00
_cell.angle_beta   90.00
_cell.angle_gamma   90.00
#
_symmetry.space_group_name_H-M   'P 1'
#
loop_
_entity.id
_entity.type
_entity.pdbx_description
1 polymer ?
#
loop_
_entity_poly.entity_id
_entity_poly.type
_entity_poly.pdbx_seq_one_letter_code
_entity_poly.pdbx_strand_id
1 'polypeptide(L)'
;MDSEELIRQIMGEVMANLNQDNVAFDKLPAAAPSTTGAAHRVDKSSYPLGEKVPEQIKSASGRALSDFTFDKVKSGELTAKDFRIAPETLEMQAQVAESADRDALARNLRRAAELIQVPDEEVLDVYNALRPYRSTKAELYAIADGLETKYGCTINAAFIREAADVYEKRGRLKADA
;
A
#
# COMPACT_ATOMS: atom_id res chain seq x y z
N MET A 1 -21.29 41.10 17.38
CA MET A 1 -21.70 40.00 16.48
C MET A 1 -21.22 38.74 17.14
N ASP A 2 -22.16 38.04 17.77
CA ASP A 2 -21.91 37.08 18.84
C ASP A 2 -21.41 35.75 18.27
N SER A 3 -20.30 35.25 18.79
CA SER A 3 -19.69 33.98 18.35
C SER A 3 -20.66 32.80 18.45
N GLU A 4 -21.67 32.88 19.33
CA GLU A 4 -22.73 31.88 19.45
C GLU A 4 -23.68 31.83 18.25
N GLU A 5 -23.99 32.96 17.61
CA GLU A 5 -24.84 32.99 16.42
C GLU A 5 -24.11 32.36 15.22
N LEU A 6 -22.81 32.62 15.10
CA LEU A 6 -21.96 32.03 14.07
C LEU A 6 -21.86 30.50 14.25
N ILE A 7 -21.70 30.02 15.49
CA ILE A 7 -21.65 28.59 15.80
C ILE A 7 -23.00 27.93 15.51
N ARG A 8 -24.13 28.57 15.86
CA ARG A 8 -25.47 28.05 15.53
C ARG A 8 -25.72 27.99 14.03
N GLN A 9 -25.25 28.98 13.28
CA GLN A 9 -25.38 29.01 11.82
C GLN A 9 -24.55 27.90 11.18
N ILE A 10 -23.29 27.71 11.61
CA ILE A 10 -22.42 26.63 11.13
C ILE A 10 -23.00 25.25 11.49
N MET A 11 -23.49 25.06 12.71
CA MET A 11 -24.10 23.79 13.12
C MET A 11 -25.41 23.51 12.37
N GLY A 12 -26.23 24.53 12.11
CA GLY A 12 -27.44 24.40 11.30
C GLY A 12 -27.13 23.99 9.85
N GLU A 13 -26.08 24.57 9.27
CA GLU A 13 -25.63 24.27 7.90
C GLU A 13 -25.01 22.86 7.80
N VAL A 14 -24.26 22.42 8.82
CA VAL A 14 -23.71 21.05 8.88
C VAL A 14 -24.81 20.01 9.04
N MET A 15 -25.83 20.26 9.87
CA MET A 15 -26.95 19.33 10.06
C MET A 15 -27.88 19.28 8.84
N ALA A 16 -28.02 20.39 8.10
CA ALA A 16 -28.77 20.41 6.84
C ALA A 16 -28.07 19.58 5.74
N ASN A 17 -26.74 19.60 5.69
CA ASN A 17 -25.96 18.81 4.73
C ASN A 17 -25.82 17.33 5.13
N LEU A 18 -25.86 17.00 6.42
CA LEU A 18 -25.88 15.61 6.89
C LEU A 18 -27.21 14.89 6.59
N ASN A 19 -28.31 15.63 6.39
CA ASN A 19 -29.62 15.07 6.05
C ASN A 19 -29.86 14.96 4.54
N GLN A 20 -28.88 15.33 3.70
CA GLN A 20 -28.89 15.04 2.28
C GLN A 20 -28.13 13.73 2.03
N ASP A 21 -28.80 12.60 2.28
CA ASP A 21 -28.41 11.27 1.81
C ASP A 21 -28.50 11.19 0.27
N ASN A 22 -27.66 11.94 -0.44
CA ASN A 22 -27.43 11.81 -1.87
C ASN A 22 -25.94 11.77 -2.16
N VAL A 23 -25.26 10.78 -1.57
CA VAL A 23 -24.07 10.20 -2.20
C VAL A 23 -24.52 8.92 -2.89
N ALA A 24 -25.07 9.07 -4.09
CA ALA A 24 -25.38 7.94 -4.94
C ALA A 24 -24.07 7.31 -5.43
N PHE A 25 -23.65 6.23 -4.78
CA PHE A 25 -22.73 5.29 -5.41
C PHE A 25 -23.55 4.46 -6.39
N ASP A 26 -23.68 4.94 -7.63
CA ASP A 26 -24.29 4.16 -8.70
C ASP A 26 -23.52 2.84 -8.82
N LYS A 27 -24.15 1.78 -8.31
CA LYS A 27 -23.65 0.41 -8.41
C LYS A 27 -23.83 -0.01 -9.85
N LEU A 28 -22.77 0.12 -10.66
CA LEU A 28 -22.77 -0.50 -11.99
C LEU A 28 -23.02 -2.01 -11.84
N PRO A 29 -23.81 -2.62 -12.73
CA PRO A 29 -24.13 -4.03 -12.67
C PRO A 29 -22.85 -4.86 -12.74
N ALA A 30 -22.78 -5.91 -11.91
CA ALA A 30 -21.68 -6.84 -11.87
C ALA A 30 -21.45 -7.45 -13.26
N ALA A 31 -20.28 -7.20 -13.85
CA ALA A 31 -19.84 -7.89 -15.05
C ALA A 31 -19.64 -9.38 -14.75
N ALA A 32 -20.09 -10.22 -15.68
CA ALA A 32 -20.06 -11.68 -15.58
C ALA A 32 -18.62 -12.22 -15.41
N PRO A 33 -18.42 -13.38 -14.74
CA PRO A 33 -17.10 -13.92 -14.50
C PRO A 33 -16.51 -14.46 -15.81
N SER A 34 -15.43 -13.85 -16.29
CA SER A 34 -14.59 -14.42 -17.35
C SER A 34 -13.55 -15.36 -16.75
N THR A 35 -13.53 -16.56 -17.32
CA THR A 35 -12.74 -17.73 -16.94
C THR A 35 -11.24 -17.58 -17.18
N THR A 36 -10.47 -18.18 -16.25
CA THR A 36 -9.18 -18.87 -16.46
C THR A 36 -7.96 -18.11 -17.02
N GLY A 37 -6.92 -18.00 -16.18
CA GLY A 37 -5.59 -18.48 -16.54
C GLY A 37 -4.80 -17.68 -17.58
N ALA A 38 -4.59 -16.39 -17.34
CA ALA A 38 -3.45 -15.63 -17.85
C ALA A 38 -3.22 -14.46 -16.88
N ALA A 39 -1.98 -14.14 -16.53
CA ALA A 39 -1.67 -12.89 -15.86
C ALA A 39 -2.11 -11.75 -16.79
N HIS A 40 -3.30 -11.18 -16.54
CA HIS A 40 -3.86 -10.12 -17.37
C HIS A 40 -3.00 -8.89 -17.16
N ARG A 41 -2.19 -8.55 -18.16
CA ARG A 41 -1.35 -7.35 -18.13
C ARG A 41 -2.29 -6.14 -18.20
N VAL A 42 -2.25 -5.29 -17.18
CA VAL A 42 -3.01 -4.03 -17.15
C VAL A 42 -2.15 -2.88 -17.68
N ASP A 43 -2.78 -1.81 -18.13
CA ASP A 43 -2.09 -0.62 -18.61
C ASP A 43 -2.79 0.68 -18.16
N LYS A 44 -2.29 1.82 -18.64
CA LYS A 44 -2.83 3.15 -18.35
C LYS A 44 -4.33 3.27 -18.62
N SER A 45 -4.87 2.57 -19.61
CA SER A 45 -6.30 2.60 -19.93
C SER A 45 -7.15 1.85 -18.89
N SER A 46 -6.55 0.89 -18.18
CA SER A 46 -7.18 0.14 -17.07
C SER A 46 -7.27 0.95 -15.77
N TYR A 47 -6.62 2.12 -15.68
CA TYR A 47 -6.71 2.97 -14.49
C TYR A 47 -7.93 3.92 -14.54
N PRO A 48 -8.66 4.14 -13.43
CA PRO A 48 -8.47 3.58 -12.09
C PRO A 48 -8.89 2.11 -11.97
N LEU A 49 -8.03 1.27 -11.36
CA LEU A 49 -8.28 -0.17 -11.28
C LEU A 49 -9.58 -0.51 -10.52
N GLY A 50 -9.93 0.26 -9.49
CA GLY A 50 -11.12 0.04 -8.67
C GLY A 50 -12.44 0.26 -9.40
N GLU A 51 -12.40 0.97 -10.53
CA GLU A 51 -13.58 1.24 -11.34
C GLU A 51 -13.61 0.35 -12.59
N LYS A 52 -12.44 0.12 -13.21
CA LYS A 52 -12.35 -0.52 -14.52
C LYS A 52 -12.05 -2.01 -14.49
N VAL A 53 -11.38 -2.50 -13.44
CA VAL A 53 -11.07 -3.92 -13.23
C VAL A 53 -11.26 -4.34 -11.75
N PRO A 54 -12.39 -3.98 -11.11
CA PRO A 54 -12.63 -4.25 -9.69
C PRO A 54 -12.57 -5.75 -9.34
N GLU A 55 -12.89 -6.63 -10.28
CA GLU A 55 -12.89 -8.09 -10.11
C GLU A 55 -11.49 -8.68 -9.91
N GLN A 56 -10.45 -7.97 -10.34
CA GLN A 56 -9.05 -8.38 -10.18
C GLN A 56 -8.43 -7.87 -8.87
N ILE A 57 -9.08 -6.91 -8.20
CA ILE A 57 -8.56 -6.32 -6.97
C ILE A 57 -8.89 -7.21 -5.77
N LYS A 58 -7.82 -7.55 -5.04
CA LYS A 58 -7.89 -8.28 -3.78
C LYS A 58 -7.13 -7.57 -2.68
N SER A 59 -7.53 -7.86 -1.44
CA SER A 59 -6.74 -7.55 -0.27
C SER A 59 -5.63 -8.57 -0.04
N ALA A 60 -4.69 -8.26 0.85
CA ALA A 60 -3.65 -9.19 1.30
C ALA A 60 -4.23 -10.46 1.95
N SER A 61 -5.45 -10.39 2.52
CA SER A 61 -6.18 -11.56 3.02
C SER A 61 -6.88 -12.37 1.93
N GLY A 62 -6.77 -11.95 0.67
CA GLY A 62 -7.37 -12.61 -0.50
C GLY A 62 -8.83 -12.26 -0.76
N ARG A 63 -9.43 -11.36 0.05
CA ARG A 63 -10.83 -10.94 -0.12
C ARG A 63 -10.98 -10.05 -1.35
N ALA A 64 -12.07 -10.22 -2.07
CA ALA A 64 -12.37 -9.39 -3.24
C ALA A 64 -12.84 -8.00 -2.79
N LEU A 65 -12.66 -6.97 -3.64
CA LEU A 65 -13.12 -5.61 -3.33
C LEU A 65 -14.62 -5.55 -2.99
N SER A 66 -15.43 -6.41 -3.60
CA SER A 66 -16.88 -6.51 -3.32
C SER A 66 -17.23 -7.00 -1.90
N ASP A 67 -16.28 -7.61 -1.19
CA ASP A 67 -16.50 -8.06 0.19
C ASP A 67 -16.44 -6.93 1.21
N PHE A 68 -15.94 -5.76 0.84
CA PHE A 68 -15.75 -4.64 1.76
C PHE A 68 -17.05 -3.84 1.93
N THR A 69 -17.95 -4.34 2.78
CA THR A 69 -19.24 -3.70 3.08
C THR A 69 -19.35 -3.27 4.54
N PHE A 70 -20.16 -2.24 4.80
CA PHE A 70 -20.39 -1.73 6.16
C PHE A 70 -20.95 -2.80 7.11
N ASP A 71 -21.86 -3.64 6.64
CA ASP A 71 -22.46 -4.71 7.44
C ASP A 71 -21.41 -5.73 7.90
N LYS A 72 -20.46 -6.08 7.03
CA LYS A 72 -19.36 -7.01 7.35
C LYS A 72 -18.31 -6.40 8.29
N VAL A 73 -18.14 -5.07 8.24
CA VAL A 73 -17.34 -4.36 9.27
C VAL A 73 -18.06 -4.38 10.60
N LYS A 74 -19.36 -4.05 10.62
CA LYS A 74 -20.18 -3.99 11.83
C LYS A 74 -20.33 -5.36 12.50
N SER A 75 -20.41 -6.44 11.73
CA SER A 75 -20.48 -7.80 12.26
C SER A 75 -19.14 -8.32 12.80
N GLY A 76 -18.03 -7.64 12.49
CA GLY A 76 -16.68 -8.09 12.82
C GLY A 76 -16.11 -9.15 11.87
N GLU A 77 -16.79 -9.45 10.76
CA GLU A 77 -16.24 -10.34 9.72
C GLU A 77 -15.01 -9.74 9.04
N LEU A 78 -15.00 -8.41 8.86
CA LEU A 78 -13.86 -7.65 8.35
C LEU A 78 -13.07 -7.03 9.51
N THR A 79 -11.78 -7.28 9.51
CA THR A 79 -10.83 -6.74 10.48
C THR A 79 -9.88 -5.76 9.81
N ALA A 80 -9.12 -4.98 10.58
CA ALA A 80 -8.12 -4.06 10.04
C ALA A 80 -7.07 -4.76 9.13
N LYS A 81 -6.79 -6.05 9.37
CA LYS A 81 -5.86 -6.83 8.54
C LYS A 81 -6.40 -7.08 7.12
N ASP A 82 -7.71 -7.09 6.95
CA ASP A 82 -8.35 -7.26 5.64
C ASP A 82 -8.21 -6.01 4.76
N PHE A 83 -8.03 -4.82 5.35
CA PHE A 83 -7.87 -3.55 4.62
C PHE A 83 -6.43 -3.30 4.16
N ARG A 84 -5.64 -4.36 3.95
CA ARG A 84 -4.28 -4.29 3.41
C ARG A 84 -4.27 -4.61 1.91
N ILE A 85 -3.50 -3.86 1.14
CA ILE A 85 -3.32 -4.10 -0.30
C ILE A 85 -2.59 -5.43 -0.55
N ALA A 86 -2.98 -6.17 -1.59
CA ALA A 86 -2.29 -7.39 -2.01
C ALA A 86 -1.04 -7.10 -2.87
N PRO A 87 -0.01 -7.97 -2.87
CA PRO A 87 1.16 -7.84 -3.73
C PRO A 87 0.81 -7.76 -5.22
N GLU A 88 -0.18 -8.53 -5.65
CA GLU A 88 -0.66 -8.57 -7.03
C GLU A 88 -1.30 -7.23 -7.44
N THR A 89 -2.00 -6.56 -6.50
CA THR A 89 -2.58 -5.24 -6.74
C THR A 89 -1.48 -4.19 -6.91
N LEU A 90 -0.38 -4.25 -6.15
CA LEU A 90 0.76 -3.36 -6.36
C LEU A 90 1.50 -3.64 -7.67
N GLU A 91 1.60 -4.90 -8.10
CA GLU A 91 2.15 -5.25 -9.41
C GLU A 91 1.28 -4.72 -10.55
N MET A 92 -0.05 -4.83 -10.46
CA MET A 92 -0.96 -4.19 -11.42
C MET A 92 -0.74 -2.67 -11.49
N GLN A 93 -0.61 -2.01 -10.34
CA GLN A 93 -0.28 -0.57 -10.31
C GLN A 93 1.10 -0.28 -10.91
N ALA A 94 2.08 -1.17 -10.74
CA ALA A 94 3.40 -1.04 -11.36
C ALA A 94 3.32 -1.13 -12.88
N GLN A 95 2.51 -2.05 -13.43
CA GLN A 95 2.27 -2.15 -14.88
C GLN A 95 1.58 -0.91 -15.44
N VAL A 96 0.58 -0.38 -14.74
CA VAL A 96 -0.05 0.91 -15.07
C VAL A 96 1.01 2.02 -15.12
N ALA A 97 1.87 2.12 -14.10
CA ALA A 97 2.92 3.13 -14.05
C ALA A 97 3.95 2.99 -15.18
N GLU A 98 4.37 1.78 -15.49
CA GLU A 98 5.30 1.44 -16.59
C GLU A 98 4.69 1.82 -17.96
N SER A 99 3.43 1.47 -18.20
CA SER A 99 2.71 1.86 -19.44
C SER A 99 2.43 3.38 -19.57
N ALA A 100 2.66 4.14 -18.50
CA ALA A 100 2.55 5.59 -18.47
C ALA A 100 3.92 6.28 -18.43
N ASP A 101 5.00 5.57 -18.79
CA ASP A 101 6.39 6.04 -18.83
C ASP A 101 6.91 6.49 -17.45
N ARG A 102 6.47 5.83 -16.37
CA ARG A 102 6.88 6.12 -14.98
C ARG A 102 7.64 4.95 -14.36
N ASP A 103 8.73 4.52 -14.99
CA ASP A 103 9.50 3.34 -14.59
C ASP A 103 10.02 3.40 -13.14
N ALA A 104 10.41 4.59 -12.66
CA ALA A 104 10.85 4.76 -11.28
C ALA A 104 9.73 4.48 -10.28
N LEU A 105 8.50 4.89 -10.60
CA LEU A 105 7.32 4.58 -9.80
C LEU A 105 6.99 3.09 -9.86
N ALA A 106 7.07 2.46 -11.04
CA ALA A 106 6.86 1.03 -11.20
C ALA A 106 7.85 0.21 -10.34
N ARG A 107 9.15 0.54 -10.38
CA ARG A 107 10.17 -0.09 -9.52
C ARG A 107 9.88 0.10 -8.03
N ASN A 108 9.43 1.29 -7.63
CA ASN A 108 9.05 1.53 -6.23
C ASN A 108 7.84 0.67 -5.80
N LEU A 109 6.82 0.55 -6.64
CA LEU A 109 5.63 -0.26 -6.36
C LEU A 109 5.97 -1.75 -6.26
N ARG A 110 6.85 -2.27 -7.13
CA ARG A 110 7.35 -3.65 -7.05
C ARG A 110 8.15 -3.90 -5.77
N ARG A 111 9.00 -2.96 -5.37
CA ARG A 111 9.70 -3.03 -4.08
C ARG A 111 8.72 -2.99 -2.90
N ALA A 112 7.66 -2.18 -2.97
CA ALA A 112 6.62 -2.15 -1.95
C ALA A 112 5.79 -3.44 -1.91
N ALA A 113 5.60 -4.12 -3.04
CA ALA A 113 4.90 -5.40 -3.11
C ALA A 113 5.60 -6.49 -2.29
N GLU A 114 6.93 -6.57 -2.34
CA GLU A 114 7.70 -7.49 -1.50
C GLU A 114 7.48 -7.24 0.01
N LEU A 115 7.29 -5.98 0.41
CA LEU A 115 7.17 -5.60 1.83
C LEU A 115 5.80 -5.91 2.46
N ILE A 116 4.77 -6.27 1.69
CA ILE A 116 3.42 -6.52 2.24
C ILE A 116 3.40 -7.67 3.26
N GLN A 117 4.25 -8.68 3.05
CA GLN A 117 4.36 -9.83 3.95
C GLN A 117 5.23 -9.55 5.19
N VAL A 118 5.96 -8.42 5.20
CA VAL A 118 6.83 -8.04 6.32
C VAL A 118 5.96 -7.40 7.40
N PRO A 119 6.06 -7.83 8.67
CA PRO A 119 5.31 -7.21 9.76
C PRO A 119 5.60 -5.71 9.90
N ASP A 120 4.59 -4.92 10.27
CA ASP A 120 4.69 -3.46 10.36
C ASP A 120 5.83 -3.00 11.29
N GLU A 121 6.02 -3.68 12.44
CA GLU A 121 7.11 -3.41 13.37
C GLU A 121 8.48 -3.64 12.74
N GLU A 122 8.64 -4.73 11.99
CA GLU A 122 9.89 -5.05 11.30
C GLU A 122 10.17 -4.06 10.16
N VAL A 123 9.14 -3.58 9.46
CA VAL A 123 9.29 -2.47 8.49
C VAL A 123 9.82 -1.20 9.17
N LEU A 124 9.32 -0.87 10.38
CA LEU A 124 9.80 0.27 11.15
C LEU A 124 11.24 0.07 11.65
N ASP A 125 11.60 -1.14 12.03
CA ASP A 125 12.97 -1.48 12.46
C ASP A 125 13.96 -1.35 11.31
N VAL A 126 13.63 -1.88 10.12
CA VAL A 126 14.42 -1.71 8.89
C VAL A 126 14.59 -0.24 8.55
N TYR A 127 13.49 0.54 8.59
CA TYR A 127 13.53 1.98 8.36
C TYR A 127 14.46 2.68 9.36
N ASN A 128 14.36 2.36 10.65
CA ASN A 128 15.21 2.95 11.66
C ASN A 128 16.68 2.57 11.47
N ALA A 129 17.00 1.33 11.12
CA ALA A 129 18.35 0.87 10.83
C ALA A 129 19.00 1.61 9.64
N LEU A 130 18.21 1.95 8.62
CA LEU A 130 18.66 2.72 7.47
C LEU A 130 18.87 4.21 7.76
N ARG A 131 18.46 4.73 8.92
CA ARG A 131 18.74 6.15 9.25
C ARG A 131 20.22 6.35 9.52
N PRO A 132 20.77 7.55 9.24
CA PRO A 132 22.18 7.83 9.48
C PRO A 132 22.63 7.47 10.91
N TYR A 133 23.78 6.82 11.01
CA TYR A 133 24.47 6.47 12.26
C TYR A 133 23.75 5.45 13.15
N ARG A 134 22.78 4.70 12.60
CA ARG A 134 22.02 3.71 13.38
C ARG A 134 22.60 2.31 13.34
N SER A 135 23.16 1.92 12.20
CA SER A 135 23.63 0.56 11.99
C SER A 135 25.06 0.51 11.48
N THR A 136 25.74 -0.58 11.83
CA THR A 136 27.00 -1.00 11.22
C THR A 136 26.73 -1.66 9.87
N LYS A 137 27.79 -1.84 9.05
CA LYS A 137 27.67 -2.54 7.77
C LYS A 137 27.15 -3.96 7.94
N ALA A 138 27.68 -4.68 8.93
CA ALA A 138 27.28 -6.06 9.22
C ALA A 138 25.81 -6.17 9.63
N GLU A 139 25.32 -5.24 10.45
CA GLU A 139 23.89 -5.19 10.83
C GLU A 139 22.98 -4.97 9.60
N LEU A 140 23.35 -4.07 8.68
CA LEU A 140 22.57 -3.85 7.47
C LEU A 140 22.57 -5.07 6.53
N TYR A 141 23.69 -5.77 6.39
CA TYR A 141 23.75 -7.02 5.63
C TYR A 141 22.90 -8.11 6.28
N ALA A 142 22.93 -8.24 7.60
CA ALA A 142 22.10 -9.20 8.32
C ALA A 142 20.59 -8.90 8.14
N ILE A 143 20.20 -7.62 8.13
CA ILE A 143 18.83 -7.21 7.81
C ILE A 143 18.46 -7.60 6.38
N ALA A 144 19.34 -7.33 5.41
CA ALA A 144 19.11 -7.71 4.02
C ALA A 144 18.93 -9.23 3.85
N ASP A 145 19.80 -10.01 4.46
CA ASP A 145 19.73 -11.48 4.45
C ASP A 145 18.45 -11.98 5.12
N GLY A 146 18.04 -11.36 6.24
CA GLY A 146 16.78 -11.65 6.92
C GLY A 146 15.56 -11.40 6.03
N LEU A 147 15.51 -10.25 5.36
CA LEU A 147 14.41 -9.91 4.44
C LEU A 147 14.34 -10.87 3.24
N GLU A 148 15.48 -11.24 2.67
CA GLU A 148 15.53 -12.17 1.55
C GLU A 148 15.15 -13.59 1.96
N THR A 149 15.67 -14.09 3.09
CA THR A 149 15.47 -15.50 3.48
C THR A 149 14.12 -15.76 4.12
N LYS A 150 13.61 -14.85 4.95
CA LYS A 150 12.34 -15.03 5.67
C LYS A 150 11.12 -14.68 4.80
N TYR A 151 11.27 -13.68 3.94
CA TYR A 151 10.17 -13.10 3.18
C TYR A 151 10.38 -13.19 1.67
N GLY A 152 11.58 -13.51 1.16
CA GLY A 152 11.80 -13.49 -0.29
C GLY A 152 11.87 -12.06 -0.86
N CYS A 153 12.16 -11.06 -0.04
CA CYS A 153 12.26 -9.65 -0.45
C CYS A 153 13.59 -9.34 -1.14
N THR A 154 13.82 -9.94 -2.32
CA THR A 154 15.08 -9.86 -3.06
C THR A 154 15.48 -8.45 -3.48
N ILE A 155 14.52 -7.64 -3.94
CA ILE A 155 14.75 -6.26 -4.39
C ILE A 155 15.10 -5.39 -3.18
N ASN A 156 14.38 -5.52 -2.07
CA ASN A 156 14.68 -4.78 -0.85
C ASN A 156 16.03 -5.19 -0.24
N ALA A 157 16.35 -6.49 -0.22
CA ALA A 157 17.63 -6.97 0.28
C ALA A 157 18.80 -6.40 -0.53
N ALA A 158 18.71 -6.42 -1.87
CA ALA A 158 19.70 -5.80 -2.73
C ALA A 158 19.84 -4.28 -2.47
N PHE A 159 18.71 -3.57 -2.30
CA PHE A 159 18.70 -2.15 -1.97
C PHE A 159 19.40 -1.84 -0.64
N ILE A 160 19.20 -2.67 0.40
CA ILE A 160 19.84 -2.49 1.71
C ILE A 160 21.34 -2.79 1.64
N ARG A 161 21.77 -3.82 0.89
CA ARG A 161 23.20 -4.11 0.66
C ARG A 161 23.90 -2.95 -0.05
N GLU A 162 23.28 -2.39 -1.08
CA GLU A 162 23.77 -1.19 -1.75
C GLU A 162 23.87 -0.01 -0.78
N ALA A 163 22.85 0.22 0.05
CA ALA A 163 22.86 1.28 1.05
C ALA A 163 24.02 1.10 2.04
N ALA A 164 24.28 -0.14 2.50
CA ALA A 164 25.38 -0.45 3.41
C ALA A 164 26.76 -0.09 2.81
N ASP A 165 26.99 -0.46 1.55
CA ASP A 165 28.21 -0.11 0.81
C ASP A 165 28.37 1.40 0.60
N VAL A 166 27.27 2.10 0.30
CA VAL A 166 27.28 3.56 0.16
C VAL A 166 27.53 4.23 1.51
N TYR A 167 26.96 3.72 2.60
CA TYR A 167 27.08 4.32 3.92
C TYR A 167 28.49 4.22 4.46
N GLU A 168 29.19 3.12 4.19
CA GLU A 168 30.62 2.96 4.49
C GLU A 168 31.45 4.03 3.77
N LYS A 169 31.28 4.16 2.44
CA LYS A 169 32.01 5.16 1.62
C LYS A 169 31.72 6.60 2.01
N ARG A 170 30.56 6.87 2.60
CA ARG A 170 30.06 8.22 2.90
C ARG A 170 30.07 8.57 4.40
N GLY A 171 30.62 7.69 5.24
CA GLY A 171 30.68 7.90 6.69
C GLY A 171 29.30 8.07 7.34
N ARG A 172 28.34 7.20 6.97
CA ARG A 172 26.95 7.21 7.49
C ARG A 172 26.61 6.00 8.37
N LEU A 173 27.53 5.06 8.50
CA LEU A 173 27.40 3.96 9.45
C LEU A 173 27.52 4.47 10.89
N LYS A 174 26.98 3.70 11.82
CA LYS A 174 27.24 3.89 13.25
C LYS A 174 28.76 3.86 13.47
N ALA A 175 29.27 4.84 14.21
CA ALA A 175 30.67 4.84 14.62
C ALA A 175 30.88 3.75 15.68
N ASP A 176 31.93 2.96 15.52
CA ASP A 176 32.40 2.09 16.61
C ASP A 176 32.89 3.01 17.73
N ALA A 177 32.33 2.81 18.93
CA ALA A 177 32.68 3.58 20.13
C ALA A 177 34.03 3.12 20.70
#